data_AF-A0A8H8CZG8-F1
#
_entry.id   AF-A0A8H8CZG8-F1
#
_cell.length_a   1.000
_cell.length_b   1.000
_cell.length_c   1.000
_cell.angle_alpha   90.00
_cell.angle_beta   90.00
_cell.angle_gamma   90.00
#
_symmetry.space_group_name_H-M   'P 1'
#
loop_
_entity.id
_entity.type
_entity.pdbx_description
1 polymer ?
#
loop_
_entity_poly.entity_id
_entity_poly.type
_entity_poly.pdbx_seq_one_letter_code
_entity_poly.pdbx_strand_id
1 'polypeptide(L)'
;MSGSEGYATGNGGPSRSPVVAPVKVLCLGPPRAGASSIQAALGMLGYHETYYFPSSINDRSRDTQAWLDAFDAVFEGKGTFKKGDFDRLFAGCQAVVGRPCCAFAPQLIKAYPEAKVILNTRDVDEWYMSWIRLIKTRMAREQEQGEVNLEPEDEQKVAAKMLRNKILYAFFQGDFIKTGKAAFKEHFNEICQLVPKDKLLIYDIKDGWNPLCEFLGKSVPSEPFPGHDALEVFEDKSPSQVNGTAGELKSLHHAVVAVPQEAGVEA
;
A
#
# COMPACT_ATOMS: atom_id res chain seq x y z
N MET A 1 45.44 21.44 7.02
CA MET A 1 44.83 22.07 5.83
C MET A 1 44.47 20.97 4.85
N SER A 2 43.22 21.02 4.39
CA SER A 2 42.64 20.39 3.18
C SER A 2 42.95 18.93 2.85
N GLY A 3 41.92 18.10 2.99
CA GLY A 3 41.82 16.78 2.35
C GLY A 3 40.35 16.40 2.20
N SER A 4 39.63 17.09 1.32
CA SER A 4 38.26 16.77 0.93
C SER A 4 38.29 15.70 -0.17
N GLU A 5 37.97 14.46 0.18
CA GLU A 5 37.66 13.41 -0.79
C GLU A 5 36.19 13.00 -0.66
N GLY A 6 35.53 12.98 -1.81
CA GLY A 6 34.09 12.95 -1.97
C GLY A 6 33.44 11.65 -1.52
N TYR A 7 32.33 11.80 -0.81
CA TYR A 7 31.36 10.73 -0.65
C TYR A 7 30.50 10.62 -1.90
N ALA A 8 30.54 9.44 -2.51
CA ALA A 8 29.69 9.04 -3.61
C ALA A 8 28.21 9.25 -3.24
N THR A 9 27.50 9.95 -4.13
CA THR A 9 26.06 10.16 -4.12
C THR A 9 25.34 8.82 -4.18
N GLY A 10 24.77 8.37 -3.05
CA GLY A 10 23.74 7.33 -3.07
C GLY A 10 22.55 7.82 -3.89
N ASN A 11 21.91 6.90 -4.63
CA ASN A 11 20.77 7.16 -5.53
C ASN A 11 19.67 8.01 -4.87
N GLY A 12 19.86 9.33 -4.93
CA GLY A 12 18.82 10.30 -4.68
C GLY A 12 17.88 10.21 -5.86
N GLY A 13 16.69 9.64 -5.63
CA GLY A 13 15.56 9.95 -6.49
C GLY A 13 15.45 11.47 -6.64
N PRO A 14 14.97 11.98 -7.79
CA PRO A 14 15.02 13.39 -8.13
C PRO A 14 14.51 14.26 -6.97
N SER A 15 15.20 15.39 -6.73
CA SER A 15 14.75 16.40 -5.78
C SER A 15 13.30 16.76 -6.09
N ARG A 16 12.37 16.41 -5.20
CA ARG A 16 10.95 16.72 -5.40
C ARG A 16 10.78 18.23 -5.46
N SER A 17 9.96 18.70 -6.41
CA SER A 17 9.70 20.13 -6.57
C SER A 17 9.23 20.74 -5.24
N PRO A 18 9.68 21.95 -4.87
CA PRO A 18 9.28 22.62 -3.63
C PRO A 18 7.80 23.06 -3.64
N VAL A 19 7.12 22.94 -4.79
CA VAL A 19 5.70 23.24 -4.92
C VAL A 19 4.89 22.12 -4.28
N VAL A 20 4.14 22.46 -3.22
CA VAL A 20 3.15 21.56 -2.61
C VAL A 20 2.01 21.36 -3.62
N ALA A 21 2.11 20.32 -4.45
CA ALA A 21 0.95 19.84 -5.18
C ALA A 21 0.00 19.17 -4.16
N PRO A 22 -1.30 19.51 -4.14
CA PRO A 22 -2.22 18.87 -3.21
C PRO A 22 -2.31 17.37 -3.54
N VAL A 23 -2.28 16.52 -2.51
CA VAL A 23 -2.55 15.09 -2.67
C VAL A 23 -4.00 14.93 -3.15
N LYS A 24 -4.18 14.34 -4.33
CA LYS A 24 -5.47 14.14 -5.00
C LYS A 24 -5.99 12.72 -4.88
N VAL A 25 -5.10 11.75 -4.72
CA VAL A 25 -5.43 10.32 -4.67
C VAL A 25 -4.69 9.65 -3.53
N LEU A 26 -5.43 8.88 -2.73
CA LEU A 26 -4.90 8.02 -1.67
C LEU A 26 -5.16 6.56 -2.04
N CYS A 27 -4.13 5.78 -2.30
CA CYS A 27 -4.23 4.33 -2.50
C CYS A 27 -3.81 3.62 -1.22
N LEU A 28 -4.79 3.23 -0.40
CA LEU A 28 -4.60 2.86 1.01
C LEU A 28 -4.88 1.39 1.29
N GLY A 29 -4.99 0.56 0.27
CA GLY A 29 -5.27 -0.86 0.47
C GLY A 29 -4.12 -1.65 1.09
N PRO A 30 -4.40 -2.90 1.49
CA PRO A 30 -3.44 -3.80 2.10
C PRO A 30 -2.14 -3.92 1.30
N PRO A 31 -0.99 -4.06 1.99
CA PRO A 31 0.24 -4.37 1.28
C PRO A 31 0.14 -5.72 0.56
N ARG A 32 0.80 -5.81 -0.59
CA ARG A 32 0.73 -6.95 -1.53
C ARG A 32 -0.62 -7.10 -2.28
N ALA A 33 -1.47 -6.08 -2.29
CA ALA A 33 -2.67 -6.01 -3.13
C ALA A 33 -2.50 -5.05 -4.34
N GLY A 34 -1.36 -5.12 -5.04
CA GLY A 34 -1.20 -4.39 -6.32
C GLY A 34 -0.73 -2.93 -6.26
N ALA A 35 -0.27 -2.45 -5.11
CA ALA A 35 0.18 -1.06 -4.93
C ALA A 35 1.23 -0.59 -5.95
N SER A 36 2.19 -1.43 -6.37
CA SER A 36 3.19 -1.07 -7.39
C SER A 36 2.58 -0.86 -8.77
N SER A 37 1.64 -1.73 -9.16
CA SER A 37 0.88 -1.59 -10.41
C SER A 37 0.06 -0.31 -10.43
N ILE A 38 -0.59 0.00 -9.32
CA ILE A 38 -1.39 1.22 -9.19
C ILE A 38 -0.50 2.46 -9.22
N GLN A 39 0.67 2.44 -8.56
CA GLN A 39 1.64 3.53 -8.63
C GLN A 39 2.06 3.81 -10.09
N ALA A 40 2.38 2.77 -10.85
CA ALA A 40 2.72 2.91 -12.27
C ALA A 40 1.53 3.43 -13.09
N ALA A 41 0.33 2.89 -12.85
CA ALA A 41 -0.89 3.29 -13.55
C ALA A 41 -1.23 4.77 -13.31
N LEU A 42 -1.13 5.25 -12.06
CA LEU A 42 -1.35 6.66 -11.74
C LEU A 42 -0.34 7.58 -12.44
N GLY A 43 0.92 7.15 -12.56
CA GLY A 43 1.91 7.86 -13.38
C GLY A 43 1.50 7.98 -14.84
N MET A 44 1.00 6.91 -15.45
CA MET A 44 0.48 6.90 -16.83
C MET A 44 -0.77 7.78 -17.00
N LEU A 45 -1.60 7.90 -15.97
CA LEU A 45 -2.78 8.80 -15.97
C LEU A 45 -2.44 10.28 -15.72
N GLY A 46 -1.15 10.61 -15.65
CA GLY A 46 -0.66 11.97 -15.50
C GLY A 46 -0.74 12.53 -14.08
N TYR A 47 -0.78 11.67 -13.05
CA TYR A 47 -0.53 12.13 -11.68
C TYR A 47 0.96 12.39 -11.51
N HIS A 48 1.33 13.66 -11.36
CA HIS A 48 2.72 14.06 -11.12
C HIS A 48 3.18 13.54 -9.77
N GLU A 49 4.33 12.84 -9.75
CA GLU A 49 4.97 12.26 -8.58
C GLU A 49 4.02 11.45 -7.68
N THR A 50 4.15 10.12 -7.73
CA THR A 50 3.39 9.25 -6.83
C THR A 50 4.27 8.83 -5.66
N TYR A 51 3.89 9.22 -4.44
CA TYR A 51 4.57 8.78 -3.24
C TYR A 51 4.44 7.27 -3.10
N TYR A 52 5.57 6.57 -3.12
CA TYR A 52 5.64 5.13 -2.91
C TYR A 52 6.88 4.82 -2.10
N PHE A 53 6.69 4.25 -0.91
CA PHE A 53 7.80 3.87 -0.06
C PHE A 53 8.36 2.52 -0.51
N PRO A 54 9.64 2.44 -0.91
CA PRO A 54 10.22 1.20 -1.38
C PRO A 54 10.32 0.17 -0.24
N SER A 55 10.15 -1.10 -0.59
CA SER A 55 10.04 -2.19 0.40
C SER A 55 11.39 -2.67 0.97
N SER A 56 12.52 -2.09 0.53
CA SER A 56 13.85 -2.64 0.81
C SER A 56 14.49 -1.99 2.03
N ILE A 57 15.06 -2.80 2.93
CA ILE A 57 15.91 -2.31 4.04
C ILE A 57 17.21 -1.68 3.54
N ASN A 58 17.57 -1.93 2.29
CA ASN A 58 18.72 -1.29 1.64
C ASN A 58 18.36 0.06 1.02
N ASP A 59 17.06 0.42 1.02
CA ASP A 59 16.62 1.71 0.51
C ASP A 59 16.76 2.76 1.61
N ARG A 60 17.76 3.63 1.44
CA ARG A 60 18.10 4.72 2.36
C ARG A 60 17.15 5.88 2.16
N SER A 61 15.86 5.63 2.32
CA SER A 61 14.86 6.66 2.13
C SER A 61 15.13 7.77 3.15
N ARG A 62 15.25 9.01 2.66
CA ARG A 62 15.34 10.20 3.52
C ARG A 62 14.11 10.36 4.43
N ASP A 63 13.02 9.65 4.12
CA ASP A 63 11.74 9.72 4.81
C ASP A 63 11.65 8.73 6.00
N THR A 64 12.63 7.83 6.17
CA THR A 64 12.62 6.77 7.19
C THR A 64 12.41 7.32 8.59
N GLN A 65 13.17 8.37 8.96
CA GLN A 65 13.05 8.98 10.28
C GLN A 65 11.69 9.65 10.47
N ALA A 66 11.21 10.39 9.48
CA ALA A 66 9.90 11.04 9.55
C ALA A 66 8.76 10.02 9.72
N TRP A 67 8.88 8.83 9.13
CA TRP A 67 7.93 7.75 9.38
C TRP A 67 8.08 7.11 10.75
N LEU A 68 9.29 6.95 11.28
CA LEU A 68 9.49 6.50 12.67
C LEU A 68 8.82 7.48 13.64
N ASP A 69 9.02 8.78 13.45
CA ASP A 69 8.38 9.83 14.25
C ASP A 69 6.85 9.78 14.11
N ALA A 70 6.33 9.52 12.91
CA ALA A 70 4.89 9.33 12.68
C ALA A 70 4.34 8.13 13.45
N PHE A 71 5.05 6.99 13.44
CA PHE A 71 4.65 5.80 14.17
C PHE A 71 4.66 6.03 15.68
N ASP A 72 5.72 6.66 16.19
CA ASP A 72 5.84 7.01 17.61
C ASP A 72 4.71 7.93 18.05
N ALA A 73 4.38 8.96 17.26
CA ALA A 73 3.31 9.90 17.59
C ALA A 73 1.91 9.26 17.53
N VAL A 74 1.61 8.48 16.48
CA VAL A 74 0.25 7.98 16.22
C VAL A 74 -0.07 6.71 17.00
N PHE A 75 0.90 5.79 17.14
CA PHE A 75 0.66 4.47 17.74
C PHE A 75 1.26 4.32 19.14
N GLU A 76 2.22 5.15 19.53
CA GLU A 76 2.85 5.08 20.86
C GLU A 76 2.58 6.32 21.73
N GLY A 77 1.89 7.34 21.19
CA GLY A 77 1.61 8.59 21.91
C GLY A 77 2.84 9.44 22.21
N LYS A 78 3.94 9.24 21.48
CA LYS A 78 5.22 9.94 21.66
C LYS A 78 5.39 11.02 20.59
N GLY A 79 5.18 12.27 20.98
CA GLY A 79 5.30 13.42 20.08
C GLY A 79 3.99 13.73 19.35
N THR A 80 4.07 14.47 18.23
CA THR A 80 2.89 14.84 17.43
C THR A 80 3.19 14.70 15.95
N PHE A 81 2.23 14.18 15.20
CA PHE A 81 2.29 14.13 13.74
C PHE A 81 0.96 14.62 13.17
N LYS A 82 1.01 15.70 12.38
CA LYS A 82 -0.15 16.44 11.88
C LYS A 82 -0.11 16.54 10.36
N LYS A 83 -1.16 17.10 9.77
CA LYS A 83 -1.26 17.33 8.33
C LYS A 83 -0.01 18.02 7.75
N GLY A 84 0.53 19.03 8.43
CA GLY A 84 1.73 19.72 7.95
C GLY A 84 2.98 18.83 7.85
N ASP A 85 3.06 17.76 8.64
CA ASP A 85 4.14 16.78 8.57
C ASP A 85 3.94 15.83 7.38
N PHE A 86 2.68 15.41 7.13
CA PHE A 86 2.32 14.69 5.90
C PHE A 86 2.56 15.53 4.65
N ASP A 87 2.25 16.84 4.67
CA ASP A 87 2.48 17.73 3.53
C ASP A 87 3.98 17.83 3.19
N ARG A 88 4.88 17.77 4.19
CA ARG A 88 6.33 17.70 3.96
C ARG A 88 6.77 16.35 3.41
N LEU A 89 6.25 15.26 3.97
CA LEU A 89 6.50 13.89 3.47
C LEU A 89 6.07 13.73 2.00
N PHE A 90 4.97 14.35 1.61
CA PHE A 90 4.36 14.23 0.28
C PHE A 90 4.62 15.45 -0.61
N ALA A 91 5.60 16.29 -0.28
CA ALA A 91 5.91 17.47 -1.06
C ALA A 91 6.13 17.12 -2.55
N GLY A 92 5.36 17.78 -3.41
CA GLY A 92 5.36 17.55 -4.86
C GLY A 92 4.51 16.37 -5.35
N CYS A 93 4.02 15.49 -4.47
CA CYS A 93 3.27 14.29 -4.85
C CYS A 93 1.76 14.56 -5.01
N GLN A 94 1.18 14.07 -6.11
CA GLN A 94 -0.28 14.13 -6.32
C GLN A 94 -1.02 12.87 -5.90
N ALA A 95 -0.30 11.77 -5.71
CA ALA A 95 -0.85 10.52 -5.23
C ALA A 95 0.03 9.90 -4.15
N VAL A 96 -0.58 9.16 -3.22
CA VAL A 96 0.10 8.47 -2.13
C VAL A 96 -0.33 7.00 -2.15
N VAL A 97 0.64 6.08 -2.19
CA VAL A 97 0.36 4.67 -2.49
C VAL A 97 1.07 3.71 -1.54
N GLY A 98 0.27 2.81 -0.95
CA GLY A 98 0.76 1.62 -0.26
C GLY A 98 1.36 1.91 1.11
N ARG A 99 2.44 1.19 1.45
CA ARG A 99 3.11 1.34 2.75
C ARG A 99 3.99 2.59 2.75
N PRO A 100 4.29 3.15 3.93
CA PRO A 100 3.63 2.89 5.23
C PRO A 100 2.22 3.49 5.33
N CYS A 101 1.81 4.29 4.34
CA CYS A 101 0.58 5.07 4.32
C CYS A 101 -0.70 4.26 4.59
N CYS A 102 -0.77 3.00 4.16
CA CYS A 102 -1.91 2.11 4.46
C CYS A 102 -2.17 1.97 5.97
N ALA A 103 -1.14 1.92 6.81
CA ALA A 103 -1.32 1.86 8.27
C ALA A 103 -1.87 3.16 8.85
N PHE A 104 -1.70 4.28 8.15
CA PHE A 104 -2.18 5.61 8.55
C PHE A 104 -3.47 6.01 7.81
N ALA A 105 -4.23 5.03 7.30
CA ALA A 105 -5.41 5.32 6.49
C ALA A 105 -6.39 6.30 7.16
N PRO A 106 -6.77 6.15 8.45
CA PRO A 106 -7.64 7.11 9.12
C PRO A 106 -7.07 8.53 9.18
N GLN A 107 -5.77 8.65 9.48
CA GLN A 107 -5.08 9.94 9.59
C GLN A 107 -4.98 10.63 8.22
N LEU A 108 -4.70 9.87 7.16
CA LEU A 108 -4.57 10.40 5.80
C LEU A 108 -5.91 10.79 5.19
N ILE A 109 -6.95 9.97 5.38
CA ILE A 109 -8.32 10.30 4.94
C ILE A 109 -8.78 11.59 5.61
N LYS A 110 -8.53 11.74 6.92
CA LYS A 110 -8.84 12.97 7.66
C LYS A 110 -8.00 14.17 7.21
N ALA A 111 -6.72 13.96 6.90
CA ALA A 111 -5.81 15.03 6.48
C ALA A 111 -6.09 15.55 5.07
N TYR A 112 -6.62 14.71 4.19
CA TYR A 112 -6.89 15.00 2.78
C TYR A 112 -8.35 14.67 2.40
N PRO A 113 -9.35 15.38 2.95
CA PRO A 113 -10.76 15.04 2.75
C PRO A 113 -11.24 15.19 1.29
N GLU A 114 -10.52 15.96 0.47
CA GLU A 114 -10.83 16.13 -0.96
C GLU A 114 -10.16 15.10 -1.86
N ALA A 115 -9.25 14.28 -1.32
CA ALA A 115 -8.62 13.24 -2.11
C ALA A 115 -9.61 12.09 -2.38
N LYS A 116 -9.57 11.56 -3.60
CA LYS A 116 -10.22 10.29 -3.93
C LYS A 116 -9.43 9.15 -3.28
N VAL A 117 -10.13 8.15 -2.74
CA VAL A 117 -9.52 6.98 -2.10
C VAL A 117 -9.71 5.75 -2.97
N ILE A 118 -8.61 5.10 -3.28
CA ILE A 118 -8.57 3.78 -3.91
C ILE A 118 -8.24 2.77 -2.80
N LEU A 119 -9.21 1.95 -2.45
CA LEU A 119 -9.04 0.79 -1.59
C LEU A 119 -8.72 -0.42 -2.49
N ASN A 120 -7.43 -0.54 -2.82
CA ASN A 120 -6.97 -1.67 -3.61
C ASN A 120 -7.08 -2.97 -2.81
N THR A 121 -7.66 -4.00 -3.38
CA THR A 121 -8.01 -5.26 -2.69
C THR A 121 -7.60 -6.47 -3.52
N ARG A 122 -7.83 -7.65 -2.96
CA ARG A 122 -7.63 -8.96 -3.56
C ARG A 122 -8.46 -9.97 -2.76
N ASP A 123 -8.72 -11.15 -3.32
CA ASP A 123 -9.18 -12.28 -2.51
C ASP A 123 -8.27 -12.49 -1.29
N VAL A 124 -8.88 -12.61 -0.10
CA VAL A 124 -8.17 -12.62 1.18
C VAL A 124 -7.33 -13.87 1.38
N ASP A 125 -7.76 -15.01 0.83
CA ASP A 125 -7.05 -16.28 0.94
C ASP A 125 -5.85 -16.31 -0.01
N GLU A 126 -6.06 -15.88 -1.25
CA GLU A 126 -4.98 -15.65 -2.21
C GLU A 126 -3.92 -14.67 -1.67
N TRP A 127 -4.37 -13.55 -1.09
CA TRP A 127 -3.50 -12.55 -0.48
C TRP A 127 -2.71 -13.14 0.69
N TYR A 128 -3.38 -13.90 1.56
CA TYR A 128 -2.73 -14.54 2.71
C TYR A 128 -1.67 -15.54 2.24
N MET A 129 -1.97 -16.36 1.23
CA MET A 129 -1.01 -17.32 0.66
C MET A 129 0.18 -16.63 -0.01
N SER A 130 -0.02 -15.48 -0.65
CA SER A 130 1.06 -14.64 -1.18
C SER A 130 2.04 -14.20 -0.08
N TRP A 131 1.52 -13.80 1.09
CA TRP A 131 2.34 -13.46 2.25
C TRP A 131 3.05 -14.67 2.86
N ILE A 132 2.38 -15.82 2.97
CA ILE A 132 3.01 -17.07 3.44
C ILE A 132 4.20 -17.43 2.55
N ARG A 133 4.06 -17.34 1.22
CA ARG A 133 5.16 -17.60 0.27
C ARG A 133 6.31 -16.61 0.46
N LEU A 134 6.01 -15.33 0.67
CA LEU A 134 7.02 -14.30 0.92
C LEU A 134 7.80 -14.58 2.23
N ILE A 135 7.09 -14.91 3.31
CA ILE A 135 7.68 -15.24 4.61
C ILE A 135 8.58 -16.48 4.47
N LYS A 136 8.09 -17.55 3.84
CA LYS A 136 8.88 -18.77 3.60
C LYS A 136 10.14 -18.51 2.78
N THR A 137 10.02 -17.73 1.71
CA THR A 137 11.16 -17.35 0.85
C THR A 137 12.20 -16.56 1.64
N ARG A 138 11.75 -15.64 2.50
CA ARG A 138 12.63 -14.86 3.35
C ARG A 138 13.34 -15.72 4.40
N MET A 139 12.61 -16.60 5.08
CA MET A 139 13.18 -17.53 6.06
C MET A 139 14.23 -18.45 5.42
N ALA A 140 13.97 -18.98 4.22
CA ALA A 140 14.93 -19.80 3.49
C ALA A 140 16.22 -19.02 3.17
N ARG A 141 16.10 -17.76 2.69
CA ARG A 141 17.27 -16.91 2.44
C ARG A 141 18.06 -16.58 3.71
N GLU A 142 17.39 -16.32 4.82
CA GLU A 142 18.02 -16.07 6.13
C GLU A 142 18.73 -17.34 6.65
N GLN A 143 18.24 -18.55 6.33
CA GLN A 143 18.91 -19.80 6.64
C GLN A 143 20.14 -20.06 5.75
N GLU A 144 20.04 -19.76 4.45
CA GLU A 144 21.12 -19.98 3.47
C GLU A 144 22.27 -18.98 3.62
N GLN A 145 21.97 -17.71 3.90
CA GLN A 145 22.94 -16.61 3.95
C GLN A 145 23.44 -16.33 5.37
N GLY A 146 22.94 -17.07 6.37
CA GLY A 146 23.01 -16.69 7.77
C GLY A 146 22.08 -15.52 8.09
N GLU A 147 21.84 -15.25 9.38
CA GLU A 147 21.23 -13.97 9.76
C GLU A 147 22.06 -12.87 9.11
N VAL A 148 21.39 -11.92 8.44
CA VAL A 148 22.05 -10.67 8.06
C VAL A 148 22.56 -10.08 9.36
N ASN A 149 23.86 -10.24 9.64
CA ASN A 149 24.56 -9.43 10.61
C ASN A 149 24.40 -8.02 10.08
N LEU A 150 23.40 -7.33 10.63
CA LEU A 150 23.36 -5.90 10.57
C LEU A 150 24.56 -5.51 11.40
N GLU A 151 25.69 -5.24 10.75
CA GLU A 151 26.80 -4.56 11.39
C GLU A 151 26.18 -3.43 12.23
N PRO A 152 26.25 -3.49 13.58
CA PRO A 152 25.48 -2.61 14.47
C PRO A 152 25.73 -1.12 14.25
N GLU A 153 26.73 -0.79 13.45
CA GLU A 153 27.24 0.53 13.13
C GLU A 153 26.48 1.24 11.99
N ASP A 154 25.63 0.55 11.21
CA ASP A 154 24.80 1.18 10.16
C ASP A 154 23.43 1.60 10.71
N GLU A 155 23.38 2.78 11.32
CA GLU A 155 22.17 3.38 11.91
C GLU A 155 20.98 3.44 10.93
N GLN A 156 21.24 3.65 9.63
CA GLN A 156 20.20 3.74 8.62
C GLN A 156 19.55 2.37 8.35
N LYS A 157 20.33 1.29 8.34
CA LYS A 157 19.78 -0.08 8.22
C LYS A 157 18.98 -0.47 9.45
N VAL A 158 19.45 -0.08 10.64
CA VAL A 158 18.72 -0.31 11.90
C VAL A 158 17.36 0.40 11.86
N ALA A 159 17.35 1.69 11.49
CA ALA A 159 16.14 2.48 11.34
C ALA A 159 15.18 1.88 10.29
N ALA A 160 15.68 1.46 9.13
CA ALA A 160 14.85 0.84 8.09
C ALA A 160 14.24 -0.49 8.55
N LYS A 161 15.00 -1.33 9.28
CA LYS A 161 14.47 -2.56 9.90
C LYS A 161 13.40 -2.25 10.95
N MET A 162 13.65 -1.27 11.81
CA MET A 162 12.70 -0.83 12.83
C MET A 162 11.40 -0.33 12.21
N LEU A 163 11.49 0.53 11.19
CA LEU A 163 10.33 1.04 10.47
C LEU A 163 9.55 -0.09 9.79
N ARG A 164 10.23 -1.00 9.10
CA ARG A 164 9.58 -2.19 8.52
C ARG A 164 8.82 -2.98 9.58
N ASN A 165 9.43 -3.23 10.73
CA ASN A 165 8.77 -3.97 11.83
C ASN A 165 7.55 -3.21 12.36
N LYS A 166 7.63 -1.89 12.56
CA LYS A 166 6.49 -1.05 12.95
C LYS A 166 5.35 -1.10 11.94
N ILE A 167 5.64 -1.01 10.64
CA ILE A 167 4.63 -1.14 9.57
C ILE A 167 3.91 -2.48 9.64
N LEU A 168 4.67 -3.58 9.71
CA LEU A 168 4.08 -4.92 9.76
C LEU A 168 3.32 -5.15 11.06
N TYR A 169 3.83 -4.67 12.19
CA TYR A 169 3.17 -4.78 13.49
C TYR A 169 1.85 -4.01 13.50
N ALA A 170 1.84 -2.75 13.04
CA ALA A 170 0.64 -1.93 12.99
C ALA A 170 -0.42 -2.53 12.07
N PHE A 171 -0.02 -3.03 10.90
CA PHE A 171 -0.97 -3.61 9.96
C PHE A 171 -1.46 -5.00 10.39
N PHE A 172 -0.57 -5.87 10.87
CA PHE A 172 -0.92 -7.24 11.26
C PHE A 172 -1.20 -7.44 12.74
N GLN A 173 -1.27 -6.39 13.55
CA GLN A 173 -1.50 -6.51 15.00
C GLN A 173 -0.52 -7.52 15.66
N GLY A 174 0.73 -7.53 15.19
CA GLY A 174 1.84 -8.32 15.75
C GLY A 174 2.06 -9.74 15.20
N ASP A 175 1.04 -10.48 14.75
CA ASP A 175 1.19 -11.89 14.31
C ASP A 175 0.42 -12.21 13.03
N PHE A 176 1.05 -11.97 11.88
CA PHE A 176 0.44 -12.22 10.57
C PHE A 176 -0.20 -13.61 10.44
N ILE A 177 0.42 -14.67 10.99
CA ILE A 177 -0.07 -16.03 10.82
C ILE A 177 -1.46 -16.17 11.46
N LYS A 178 -1.65 -15.59 12.64
CA LYS A 178 -2.90 -15.67 13.39
C LYS A 178 -3.92 -14.61 12.98
N THR A 179 -3.47 -13.37 12.75
CA THR A 179 -4.35 -12.21 12.63
C THR A 179 -4.49 -11.71 11.19
N GLY A 180 -3.63 -12.14 10.26
CA GLY A 180 -3.48 -11.50 8.96
C GLY A 180 -4.78 -11.34 8.17
N LYS A 181 -5.61 -12.40 8.11
CA LYS A 181 -6.91 -12.34 7.43
C LYS A 181 -7.92 -11.43 8.15
N ALA A 182 -7.91 -11.43 9.48
CA ALA A 182 -8.79 -10.57 10.28
C ALA A 182 -8.39 -9.10 10.09
N ALA A 183 -7.09 -8.80 10.19
CA ALA A 183 -6.54 -7.46 9.96
C ALA A 183 -6.84 -6.94 8.54
N PHE A 184 -6.76 -7.79 7.51
CA PHE A 184 -7.18 -7.42 6.16
C PHE A 184 -8.65 -6.95 6.11
N LYS A 185 -9.54 -7.74 6.72
CA LYS A 185 -10.98 -7.44 6.74
C LYS A 185 -11.30 -6.20 7.56
N GLU A 186 -10.65 -6.04 8.71
CA GLU A 186 -10.82 -4.88 9.58
C GLU A 186 -10.38 -3.59 8.88
N HIS A 187 -9.20 -3.60 8.26
CA HIS A 187 -8.68 -2.48 7.46
C HIS A 187 -9.62 -2.11 6.31
N PHE A 188 -10.15 -3.11 5.61
CA PHE A 188 -11.12 -2.91 4.53
C PHE A 188 -12.41 -2.25 5.03
N ASN A 189 -12.96 -2.76 6.14
CA ASN A 189 -14.20 -2.26 6.72
C ASN A 189 -14.03 -0.84 7.27
N GLU A 190 -12.91 -0.55 7.94
CA GLU A 190 -12.61 0.78 8.47
C GLU A 190 -12.58 1.83 7.35
N ILE A 191 -11.87 1.58 6.25
CA ILE A 191 -11.82 2.52 5.12
C ILE A 191 -13.20 2.68 4.48
N CYS A 192 -13.95 1.59 4.30
CA CYS A 192 -15.32 1.67 3.77
C CYS A 192 -16.26 2.51 4.64
N GLN A 193 -16.03 2.56 5.96
CA GLN A 193 -16.80 3.39 6.89
C GLN A 193 -16.34 4.85 6.90
N LEU A 194 -15.04 5.10 6.75
CA LEU A 194 -14.46 6.44 6.82
C LEU A 194 -14.64 7.26 5.54
N VAL A 195 -14.73 6.62 4.38
CA VAL A 195 -14.75 7.31 3.09
C VAL A 195 -16.15 7.36 2.50
N PRO A 196 -16.66 8.55 2.10
CA PRO A 196 -17.89 8.67 1.32
C PRO A 196 -17.86 7.83 0.05
N LYS A 197 -18.97 7.17 -0.30
CA LYS A 197 -19.04 6.24 -1.44
C LYS A 197 -18.63 6.86 -2.77
N ASP A 198 -18.93 8.14 -2.98
CA ASP A 198 -18.57 8.91 -4.18
C ASP A 198 -17.06 9.24 -4.27
N LYS A 199 -16.34 9.13 -3.15
CA LYS A 199 -14.89 9.31 -3.04
C LYS A 199 -14.13 7.99 -2.87
N LEU A 200 -14.81 6.83 -2.90
CA LEU A 200 -14.20 5.52 -2.67
C LEU A 200 -14.31 4.63 -3.92
N LEU A 201 -13.17 4.11 -4.37
CA LEU A 201 -13.09 3.00 -5.31
C LEU A 201 -12.52 1.77 -4.62
N ILE A 202 -13.30 0.69 -4.58
CA ILE A 202 -12.80 -0.65 -4.24
C ILE A 202 -12.28 -1.27 -5.53
N TYR A 203 -11.02 -1.70 -5.55
CA TYR A 203 -10.32 -1.99 -6.80
C TYR A 203 -9.44 -3.24 -6.71
N ASP A 204 -9.68 -4.26 -7.52
CA ASP A 204 -8.66 -5.28 -7.79
C ASP A 204 -7.90 -4.86 -9.04
N ILE A 205 -6.57 -4.97 -9.02
CA ILE A 205 -5.75 -4.66 -10.19
C ILE A 205 -6.15 -5.51 -11.40
N LYS A 206 -6.74 -6.70 -11.20
CA LYS A 206 -7.30 -7.56 -12.26
C LYS A 206 -8.40 -6.87 -13.07
N ASP A 207 -9.08 -5.87 -12.51
CA ASP A 207 -10.14 -5.12 -13.20
C ASP A 207 -9.60 -4.16 -14.28
N GLY A 208 -8.28 -3.91 -14.29
CA GLY A 208 -7.60 -3.15 -15.33
C GLY A 208 -7.98 -1.67 -15.35
N TRP A 209 -7.91 -1.05 -16.54
CA TRP A 209 -8.02 0.41 -16.68
C TRP A 209 -9.42 0.98 -16.42
N ASN A 210 -10.47 0.29 -16.85
CA ASN A 210 -11.80 0.89 -16.97
C ASN A 210 -12.33 1.50 -15.66
N PRO A 211 -12.47 0.73 -14.55
CA PRO A 211 -13.00 1.30 -13.32
C PRO A 211 -12.08 2.36 -12.71
N LEU A 212 -10.75 2.21 -12.86
CA LEU A 212 -9.78 3.20 -12.38
C LEU A 212 -9.93 4.53 -13.14
N CYS A 213 -10.01 4.48 -14.47
CA CYS A 213 -10.12 5.66 -15.32
C CYS A 213 -11.45 6.37 -15.14
N GLU A 214 -12.55 5.61 -15.08
CA GLU A 214 -13.89 6.14 -14.80
C GLU A 214 -13.92 6.87 -13.45
N PHE A 215 -13.46 6.21 -12.39
CA PHE A 215 -13.42 6.80 -11.06
C PHE A 215 -12.56 8.06 -10.99
N LEU A 216 -11.43 8.10 -11.71
CA LEU A 216 -10.53 9.25 -11.72
C LEU A 216 -10.91 10.33 -12.73
N GLY A 217 -11.88 10.09 -13.62
CA GLY A 217 -12.27 11.01 -14.69
C GLY A 217 -11.17 11.17 -15.74
N LYS A 218 -10.52 10.07 -16.11
CA LYS A 218 -9.40 10.02 -17.06
C LYS A 218 -9.76 9.19 -18.29
N SER A 219 -9.10 9.45 -19.41
CA SER A 219 -9.17 8.60 -20.59
C SER A 219 -8.39 7.31 -20.37
N VAL A 220 -8.93 6.19 -20.87
CA VAL A 220 -8.24 4.89 -20.84
C VAL A 220 -6.99 4.96 -21.74
N PRO A 221 -5.78 4.65 -21.22
CA PRO A 221 -4.55 4.57 -22.02
C PRO A 221 -4.61 3.43 -23.06
N SER A 222 -3.79 3.52 -24.10
CA SER A 222 -3.64 2.47 -25.11
C SER A 222 -2.79 1.28 -24.64
N GLU A 223 -1.88 1.55 -23.70
CA GLU A 223 -0.94 0.61 -23.13
C GLU A 223 -1.64 -0.38 -22.18
N PRO A 224 -1.14 -1.61 -22.04
CA PRO A 224 -1.71 -2.58 -21.10
C PRO A 224 -1.60 -2.08 -19.65
N PHE A 225 -2.50 -2.57 -18.79
CA PHE A 225 -2.48 -2.21 -17.38
C PHE A 225 -1.18 -2.73 -16.71
N PRO A 226 -0.43 -1.91 -15.96
CA PRO A 226 0.84 -2.32 -15.40
C PRO A 226 0.75 -3.57 -14.50
N GLY A 227 1.54 -4.59 -14.80
CA GLY A 227 1.65 -5.79 -13.97
C GLY A 227 0.52 -6.81 -14.13
N HIS A 228 -0.38 -6.66 -15.12
CA HIS A 228 -1.31 -7.73 -15.52
C HIS A 228 -0.57 -8.99 -15.98
N ASP A 229 0.49 -8.85 -16.77
CA ASP A 229 1.27 -9.99 -17.30
C ASP A 229 1.96 -10.82 -16.20
N ALA A 230 2.24 -10.22 -15.04
CA ALA A 230 2.80 -10.92 -13.89
C ALA A 230 1.76 -11.70 -13.06
N LEU A 231 0.46 -11.49 -13.32
CA LEU A 231 -0.66 -12.21 -12.70
C LEU A 231 -1.04 -13.45 -13.52
N GLU A 232 -0.78 -13.47 -14.83
CA GLU A 232 -1.12 -14.58 -15.75
C GLU A 232 -0.19 -15.81 -15.63
N VAL A 233 0.91 -15.74 -14.87
CA VAL A 233 1.75 -16.92 -14.58
C VAL A 233 1.19 -17.74 -13.40
N PHE A 234 -0.06 -18.17 -13.54
CA PHE A 234 -0.61 -19.33 -12.83
C PHE A 234 -1.57 -20.02 -13.81
N GLU A 235 -0.99 -20.75 -14.77
CA GLU A 235 -1.78 -21.61 -15.65
C GLU A 235 -2.53 -22.66 -14.82
N ASP A 236 -3.86 -22.59 -14.86
CA ASP A 236 -4.65 -23.80 -15.09
C ASP A 236 -5.74 -23.50 -16.13
N LYS A 237 -5.96 -24.44 -17.05
CA LYS A 237 -6.53 -24.22 -18.40
C LYS A 237 -8.07 -24.16 -18.44
N SER A 238 -8.63 -23.03 -18.94
CA SER A 238 -9.79 -22.76 -19.87
C SER A 238 -11.08 -23.65 -19.92
N PRO A 239 -12.26 -23.26 -20.52
CA PRO A 239 -12.55 -22.10 -21.40
C PRO A 239 -13.96 -21.38 -21.34
N SER A 240 -13.98 -20.14 -21.89
CA SER A 240 -14.97 -19.46 -22.79
C SER A 240 -16.39 -18.95 -22.38
N GLN A 241 -16.52 -17.60 -22.49
CA GLN A 241 -17.57 -16.69 -23.06
C GLN A 241 -19.07 -16.75 -22.67
N VAL A 242 -19.67 -15.61 -22.26
CA VAL A 242 -20.91 -14.95 -22.82
C VAL A 242 -20.96 -13.43 -22.46
N ASN A 243 -21.47 -12.59 -23.39
CA ASN A 243 -21.77 -11.14 -23.28
C ASN A 243 -23.00 -10.81 -22.38
N GLY A 244 -23.00 -9.69 -21.64
CA GLY A 244 -24.23 -9.11 -21.07
C GLY A 244 -24.06 -8.02 -19.98
N THR A 245 -24.36 -6.76 -20.35
CA THR A 245 -24.83 -5.58 -19.56
C THR A 245 -24.45 -5.34 -18.08
N ALA A 246 -24.05 -4.09 -17.80
CA ALA A 246 -23.78 -3.33 -16.56
C ALA A 246 -24.65 -3.53 -15.27
N GLY A 247 -25.34 -4.64 -15.06
CA GLY A 247 -26.14 -4.91 -13.85
C GLY A 247 -25.33 -5.44 -12.64
N GLU A 248 -24.07 -5.83 -12.86
CA GLU A 248 -23.22 -6.62 -11.95
C GLU A 248 -22.03 -5.88 -11.31
N LEU A 249 -22.13 -4.58 -11.00
CA LEU A 249 -21.31 -4.02 -9.90
C LEU A 249 -21.55 -4.77 -8.56
N LYS A 250 -22.58 -5.63 -8.52
CA LYS A 250 -23.13 -6.29 -7.35
C LYS A 250 -22.57 -7.69 -7.07
N SER A 251 -22.30 -8.60 -8.03
CA SER A 251 -22.10 -10.04 -7.71
C SER A 251 -20.68 -10.45 -7.22
N LEU A 252 -19.60 -9.73 -7.53
CA LEU A 252 -18.21 -10.13 -7.13
C LEU A 252 -17.71 -9.57 -5.79
N HIS A 253 -18.49 -8.69 -5.15
CA HIS A 253 -18.40 -8.36 -3.71
C HIS A 253 -18.72 -9.58 -2.82
N HIS A 254 -19.38 -10.62 -3.36
CA HIS A 254 -20.11 -11.63 -2.58
C HIS A 254 -19.28 -12.76 -1.92
N ALA A 255 -17.97 -12.89 -2.16
CA ALA A 255 -17.12 -13.87 -1.44
C ALA A 255 -16.53 -13.33 -0.12
N VAL A 256 -16.58 -12.02 0.14
CA VAL A 256 -16.20 -11.42 1.44
C VAL A 256 -17.35 -11.49 2.47
N VAL A 257 -18.57 -11.88 2.02
CA VAL A 257 -19.87 -11.72 2.71
C VAL A 257 -20.43 -13.03 3.31
N ALA A 258 -19.60 -13.96 3.78
CA ALA A 258 -20.12 -14.97 4.72
C ALA A 258 -20.25 -14.32 6.11
N VAL A 259 -21.34 -13.59 6.32
CA VAL A 259 -21.85 -13.23 7.65
C VAL A 259 -22.35 -14.53 8.28
N PRO A 260 -21.92 -14.92 9.50
CA PRO A 260 -22.53 -16.03 10.19
C PRO A 260 -24.02 -15.76 10.40
N GLN A 261 -24.84 -16.67 9.89
CA GLN A 261 -26.28 -16.70 10.11
C GLN A 261 -26.56 -16.98 11.59
N GLU A 262 -27.57 -16.28 12.11
CA GLU A 262 -28.11 -16.24 13.48
C GLU A 262 -27.79 -17.43 14.39
N ALA A 263 -27.29 -17.11 15.60
CA ALA A 263 -27.49 -17.93 16.78
C ALA A 263 -28.49 -17.19 17.69
N GLY A 264 -29.77 -17.26 17.34
CA GLY A 264 -30.85 -17.10 18.30
C GLY A 264 -31.26 -18.47 18.83
N VAL A 265 -31.21 -18.65 20.16
CA VAL A 265 -32.17 -19.39 21.03
C VAL A 265 -31.89 -18.85 22.45
N GLU A 266 -32.71 -17.92 22.96
CA GLU A 266 -33.73 -18.10 24.02
C GLU A 266 -33.15 -18.68 25.34
N ALA A 267 -33.40 -18.16 26.54
CA ALA A 267 -34.46 -17.28 27.06
C ALA A 267 -33.92 -16.37 28.18
#